data_AF-A0A7Y8IF51-F1
#
_entry.id   AF-A0A7Y8IF51-F1
#
_cell.length_a   1.000
_cell.length_b   1.000
_cell.length_c   1.000
_cell.angle_alpha   90.00
_cell.angle_beta   90.00
_cell.angle_gamma   90.00
#
_symmetry.space_group_name_H-M   'P 1'
#
loop_
_entity.id
_entity.type
_entity.pdbx_description
1 polymer ?
#
loop_
_entity_poly.entity_id
_entity_poly.type
_entity_poly.pdbx_seq_one_letter_code
_entity_poly.pdbx_strand_id
1 'polypeptide(L)'
;MRAKVETVTQLLERRYGIPRRRRADPIDVLIQTILSQNTNDRNRDRAYRRLRGRFPLWEDIFKAKTSAIIEAIRPGGLAGQKARRIGEILQWIQRQEGRLSLGFLRRMSSEEIIETLGSLKGIGPKTVHCVLLFGLGRDAFPVDTHVLRVGKRLGFIPEKVDAEKAHAWMAPLVPEGKSLSLHLNLIRFGRSVCRAKNPQCHICFLVDECSL
;
A
#
# COMPACT_ATOMS: atom_id res chain seq x y z
N MET A 1 -2.36 2.52 -24.58
CA MET A 1 -1.93 2.41 -23.16
C MET A 1 -2.61 1.26 -22.43
N ARG A 2 -3.95 1.24 -22.30
CA ARG A 2 -4.68 0.17 -21.59
C ARG A 2 -4.36 -1.25 -22.06
N ALA A 3 -4.36 -1.48 -23.38
CA ALA A 3 -3.98 -2.78 -23.96
C ALA A 3 -2.57 -3.24 -23.54
N LYS A 4 -1.61 -2.30 -23.44
CA LYS A 4 -0.25 -2.62 -22.98
C LYS A 4 -0.22 -3.03 -21.51
N VAL A 5 -0.95 -2.32 -20.65
CA VAL A 5 -1.08 -2.66 -19.22
C VAL A 5 -1.72 -4.05 -19.08
N GLU A 6 -2.70 -4.39 -19.91
CA GLU A 6 -3.31 -5.70 -19.94
C GLU A 6 -2.33 -6.80 -20.36
N THR A 7 -1.61 -6.62 -21.46
CA THR A 7 -0.56 -7.56 -21.92
C THR A 7 0.48 -7.80 -20.82
N VAL A 8 0.99 -6.74 -20.20
CA VAL A 8 1.98 -6.87 -19.11
C VAL A 8 1.38 -7.54 -17.89
N THR A 9 0.12 -7.25 -17.55
CA THR A 9 -0.59 -7.95 -16.46
C THR A 9 -0.60 -9.46 -16.70
N GLN A 10 -0.96 -9.90 -17.92
CA GLN A 10 -0.99 -11.31 -18.28
C GLN A 10 0.41 -11.95 -18.24
N LEU A 11 1.44 -11.26 -18.74
CA LEU A 11 2.84 -11.75 -18.69
C LEU A 11 3.32 -11.91 -17.25
N LEU A 12 3.01 -10.93 -16.39
CA LEU A 12 3.32 -10.99 -14.96
C LEU A 12 2.60 -12.15 -14.26
N GLU A 13 1.30 -12.35 -14.54
CA GLU A 13 0.51 -13.46 -14.00
C GLU A 13 1.03 -14.82 -14.50
N ARG A 14 1.42 -14.94 -15.77
CA ARG A 14 2.07 -16.16 -16.30
C ARG A 14 3.38 -16.45 -15.59
N ARG A 15 4.19 -15.43 -15.31
CA ARG A 15 5.53 -15.60 -14.71
C ARG A 15 5.52 -15.86 -13.21
N TYR A 16 4.60 -15.21 -12.48
CA TYR A 16 4.59 -15.18 -11.01
C TYR A 16 3.35 -15.82 -10.38
N GLY A 17 2.35 -16.16 -11.19
CA GLY A 17 1.04 -16.60 -10.76
C GLY A 17 0.10 -15.44 -10.42
N ILE A 18 -1.17 -15.79 -10.20
CA ILE A 18 -2.19 -14.89 -9.66
C ILE A 18 -2.15 -15.00 -8.13
N PRO A 19 -1.76 -13.94 -7.40
CA PRO A 19 -1.69 -14.00 -5.95
C PRO A 19 -3.10 -14.17 -5.35
N ARG A 20 -3.20 -15.05 -4.36
CA ARG A 20 -4.45 -15.22 -3.59
C ARG A 20 -4.65 -14.01 -2.68
N ARG A 21 -5.86 -13.46 -2.70
CA ARG A 21 -6.28 -12.42 -1.76
C ARG A 21 -6.29 -12.98 -0.35
N ARG A 22 -5.56 -12.32 0.55
CA ARG A 22 -5.62 -12.59 2.00
C ARG A 22 -6.60 -11.60 2.63
N ARG A 23 -7.50 -12.10 3.48
CA ARG A 23 -8.33 -11.21 4.30
C ARG A 23 -7.41 -10.50 5.29
N ALA A 24 -7.54 -9.19 5.38
CA ALA A 24 -6.83 -8.36 6.33
C ALA A 24 -7.83 -7.39 6.97
N ASP A 25 -7.67 -7.10 8.26
CA ASP A 25 -8.42 -6.02 8.89
C ASP A 25 -8.00 -4.68 8.26
N PRO A 26 -8.94 -3.79 7.84
CA PRO A 26 -8.57 -2.49 7.31
C PRO A 26 -7.71 -1.64 8.25
N ILE A 27 -7.86 -1.79 9.58
CA ILE A 27 -7.00 -1.14 10.58
C ILE A 27 -5.58 -1.72 10.49
N ASP A 28 -5.43 -3.04 10.35
CA ASP A 28 -4.12 -3.66 10.16
C ASP A 28 -3.41 -3.07 8.93
N VAL A 29 -4.13 -2.93 7.81
CA VAL A 29 -3.59 -2.39 6.57
C VAL A 29 -3.18 -0.92 6.73
N LEU A 30 -4.03 -0.13 7.38
CA LEU A 30 -3.78 1.29 7.66
C LEU A 30 -2.52 1.47 8.51
N ILE A 31 -2.44 0.76 9.63
CA ILE A 31 -1.32 0.83 10.57
C ILE A 31 -0.02 0.28 9.95
N GLN A 32 -0.07 -0.86 9.25
CA GLN A 32 1.10 -1.37 8.53
C GLN A 32 1.61 -0.39 7.47
N THR A 33 0.70 0.33 6.81
CA THR A 33 1.10 1.31 5.81
C THR A 33 1.73 2.55 6.45
N ILE A 34 1.23 3.04 7.58
CA ILE A 34 1.89 4.10 8.37
C ILE A 34 3.28 3.66 8.81
N LEU A 35 3.40 2.42 9.31
CA LEU A 35 4.69 1.85 9.70
C LEU A 35 5.65 1.74 8.53
N SER A 36 5.16 1.58 7.29
CA SER A 36 5.98 1.48 6.07
C SER A 36 6.55 2.81 5.57
N GLN A 37 6.06 3.94 6.08
CA GLN A 37 6.54 5.26 5.65
C GLN A 37 8.02 5.44 6.04
N ASN A 38 8.86 5.81 5.07
CA ASN A 38 10.30 6.06 5.27
C ASN A 38 11.05 4.89 5.96
N THR A 39 10.70 3.66 5.62
CA THR A 39 11.41 2.47 6.11
C THR A 39 11.35 1.33 5.09
N ASN A 40 12.14 0.29 5.31
CA ASN A 40 12.09 -0.91 4.48
C ASN A 40 11.09 -1.93 5.04
N ASP A 41 10.71 -2.90 4.20
CA ASP A 41 9.76 -3.95 4.53
C ASP A 41 10.15 -4.75 5.78
N ARG A 42 11.43 -5.12 5.93
CA ARG A 42 11.90 -5.90 7.09
C ARG A 42 11.68 -5.15 8.40
N ASN A 43 11.97 -3.85 8.41
CA ASN A 43 11.81 -2.98 9.56
C ASN A 43 10.33 -2.73 9.86
N ARG A 44 9.50 -2.52 8.83
CA ARG A 44 8.04 -2.41 8.94
C ARG A 44 7.43 -3.66 9.57
N ASP A 45 7.78 -4.84 9.05
CA ASP A 45 7.26 -6.13 9.54
C ASP A 45 7.73 -6.41 10.97
N ARG A 46 8.99 -6.07 11.30
CA ARG A 46 9.52 -6.18 12.67
C ARG A 46 8.79 -5.24 13.63
N ALA A 47 8.56 -3.99 13.24
CA ALA A 47 7.83 -3.02 14.05
C ALA A 47 6.38 -3.44 14.29
N TYR A 48 5.69 -3.88 13.24
CA TYR A 48 4.30 -4.33 13.35
C TYR A 48 4.17 -5.59 14.22
N ARG A 49 5.05 -6.60 14.03
CA ARG A 49 5.06 -7.80 14.90
C ARG A 49 5.30 -7.45 16.37
N ARG A 50 6.22 -6.54 16.67
CA ARG A 50 6.47 -6.09 18.05
C ARG A 50 5.29 -5.32 18.62
N LEU A 51 4.64 -4.46 17.82
CA LEU A 51 3.46 -3.72 18.24
C LEU A 51 2.32 -4.68 18.61
N ARG A 52 1.96 -5.60 17.71
CA ARG A 52 0.87 -6.56 17.94
C ARG A 52 1.20 -7.62 18.98
N GLY A 53 2.48 -7.99 19.12
CA GLY A 53 2.92 -8.89 20.19
C GLY A 53 2.83 -8.26 21.58
N ARG A 54 3.07 -6.95 21.70
CA ARG A 54 2.92 -6.21 22.96
C ARG A 54 1.48 -5.79 23.24
N PHE A 55 0.72 -5.50 22.19
CA PHE A 55 -0.66 -5.03 22.26
C PHE A 55 -1.53 -5.88 21.30
N PRO A 56 -2.05 -7.01 21.78
CA PRO A 56 -2.83 -7.95 20.96
C PRO A 56 -4.15 -7.37 20.46
N LEU A 57 -4.75 -6.40 21.14
CA LEU A 57 -5.98 -5.73 20.73
C LEU A 57 -5.71 -4.27 20.33
N TRP A 58 -6.56 -3.69 19.48
CA TRP A 58 -6.43 -2.27 19.12
C TRP A 58 -6.75 -1.38 20.32
N GLU A 59 -7.63 -1.85 21.20
CA GLU A 59 -8.03 -1.24 22.46
C GLU A 59 -6.83 -1.11 23.40
N ASP A 60 -5.91 -2.07 23.38
CA ASP A 60 -4.68 -2.03 24.17
C ASP A 60 -3.77 -0.89 23.69
N ILE A 61 -3.66 -0.72 22.37
CA ILE A 61 -2.88 0.37 21.76
C ILE A 61 -3.55 1.71 22.03
N PHE A 62 -4.88 1.78 21.94
CA PHE A 62 -5.66 2.99 22.18
C PHE A 62 -5.49 3.51 23.62
N LYS A 63 -5.37 2.61 24.60
CA LYS A 63 -5.16 2.94 26.03
C LYS A 63 -3.68 3.08 26.40
N ALA A 64 -2.76 2.63 25.54
CA ALA A 64 -1.34 2.62 25.86
C ALA A 64 -0.75 4.03 25.94
N LYS A 65 0.25 4.20 26.84
CA LYS A 65 1.10 5.38 26.83
C LYS A 65 1.85 5.46 25.50
N THR A 66 1.91 6.65 24.89
CA THR A 66 2.61 6.89 23.63
C THR A 66 4.06 6.40 23.66
N SER A 67 4.75 6.54 24.81
CA SER A 67 6.12 6.03 25.00
C SER A 67 6.26 4.51 24.80
N ALA A 68 5.26 3.73 25.24
CA ALA A 68 5.26 2.28 25.06
C ALA A 68 5.02 1.90 23.59
N ILE A 69 4.18 2.66 22.87
CA ILE A 69 3.98 2.49 21.41
C ILE A 69 5.29 2.80 20.67
N ILE A 70 5.94 3.93 20.99
CA ILE A 70 7.24 4.33 20.41
C ILE A 70 8.26 3.22 20.58
N GLU A 71 8.36 2.65 21.78
CA GLU A 71 9.31 1.57 22.08
C GLU A 71 9.05 0.32 21.22
N ALA A 72 7.77 -0.06 21.07
CA ALA A 72 7.36 -1.22 20.26
C ALA A 72 7.69 -1.03 18.77
N ILE A 73 7.46 0.17 18.23
CA ILE A 73 7.63 0.47 16.80
C ILE A 73 9.01 1.05 16.45
N ARG A 74 9.92 1.17 17.42
CA ARG A 74 11.28 1.72 17.23
C ARG A 74 12.01 1.18 15.98
N PRO A 75 11.95 -0.12 15.62
CA PRO A 75 12.61 -0.63 14.41
C PRO A 75 12.13 -0.01 13.11
N GLY A 76 10.90 0.52 13.08
CA GLY A 76 10.30 1.14 11.90
C GLY A 76 10.85 2.53 11.59
N GLY A 77 11.64 3.14 12.48
CA GLY A 77 12.11 4.53 12.34
C GLY A 77 10.99 5.56 12.49
N LEU A 78 11.36 6.82 12.74
CA LEU A 78 10.40 7.92 12.99
C LEU A 78 9.33 7.58 14.04
N ALA A 79 9.70 6.79 15.04
CA ALA A 79 8.75 6.15 15.96
C ALA A 79 7.87 7.15 16.73
N GLY A 80 8.42 8.32 17.13
CA GLY A 80 7.62 9.38 17.77
C GLY A 80 6.48 9.88 16.89
N GLN A 81 6.78 10.23 15.63
CA GLN A 81 5.78 10.71 14.68
C GLN A 81 4.76 9.62 14.33
N LYS A 82 5.22 8.39 14.12
CA LYS A 82 4.34 7.24 13.81
C LYS A 82 3.44 6.87 14.99
N ALA A 83 3.95 6.86 16.22
CA ALA A 83 3.15 6.55 17.41
C ALA A 83 2.06 7.59 17.63
N ARG A 84 2.39 8.89 17.51
CA ARG A 84 1.40 9.96 17.57
C ARG A 84 0.33 9.78 16.49
N ARG A 85 0.74 9.50 15.25
CA ARG A 85 -0.17 9.25 14.13
C ARG A 85 -1.12 8.08 14.39
N ILE A 86 -0.59 6.97 14.90
CA ILE A 86 -1.38 5.78 15.23
C ILE A 86 -2.44 6.14 16.28
N GLY A 87 -2.05 6.86 17.35
CA GLY A 87 -3.00 7.32 18.37
C GLY A 87 -4.09 8.23 17.81
N GLU A 88 -3.73 9.24 17.02
CA GLU A 88 -4.67 10.16 16.36
C GLU A 88 -5.70 9.40 15.50
N ILE A 89 -5.25 8.38 14.77
CA ILE A 89 -6.12 7.57 13.90
C ILE A 89 -7.04 6.68 14.72
N LEU A 90 -6.53 5.99 15.74
CA LEU A 90 -7.39 5.16 16.60
C LEU A 90 -8.45 6.01 17.31
N GLN A 91 -8.09 7.22 17.76
CA GLN A 91 -9.05 8.20 18.26
C GLN A 91 -10.08 8.63 17.23
N TRP A 92 -9.65 8.90 15.99
CA TRP A 92 -10.59 9.21 14.92
C TRP A 92 -11.56 8.06 14.64
N ILE A 93 -11.06 6.81 14.55
CA ILE A 93 -11.88 5.61 14.35
C ILE A 93 -12.90 5.46 15.48
N GLN A 94 -12.44 5.55 16.73
CA GLN A 94 -13.29 5.46 17.92
C GLN A 94 -14.44 6.48 17.89
N ARG A 95 -14.20 7.69 17.37
CA ARG A 95 -15.23 8.72 17.22
C ARG A 95 -16.26 8.43 16.13
N GLN A 96 -15.97 7.56 15.15
CA GLN A 96 -16.91 7.27 14.05
C GLN A 96 -18.05 6.34 14.48
N GLU A 97 -17.73 5.22 15.14
CA GLU A 97 -18.72 4.19 15.51
C GLU A 97 -18.71 3.81 17.00
N GLY A 98 -17.95 4.51 17.85
CA GLY A 98 -17.82 4.16 19.27
C GLY A 98 -17.02 2.88 19.55
N ARG A 99 -16.33 2.34 18.53
CA ARG A 99 -15.50 1.14 18.60
C ARG A 99 -14.33 1.23 17.63
N LEU A 100 -13.26 0.46 17.87
CA LEU A 100 -12.09 0.40 17.00
C LEU A 100 -12.35 -0.53 15.80
N SER A 101 -13.17 -0.06 14.86
CA SER A 101 -13.46 -0.76 13.61
C SER A 101 -13.62 0.21 12.45
N LEU A 102 -13.07 -0.16 11.30
CA LEU A 102 -13.32 0.50 10.01
C LEU A 102 -14.45 -0.18 9.21
N GLY A 103 -15.33 -0.92 9.88
CA GLY A 103 -16.44 -1.64 9.25
C GLY A 103 -17.39 -0.71 8.47
N PHE A 104 -17.61 0.51 8.97
CA PHE A 104 -18.45 1.52 8.30
C PHE A 104 -17.99 1.86 6.88
N LEU A 105 -16.68 1.78 6.59
CA LEU A 105 -16.15 2.03 5.25
C LEU A 105 -16.73 1.07 4.20
N ARG A 106 -17.26 -0.10 4.61
CA ARG A 106 -17.90 -1.04 3.67
C ARG A 106 -19.18 -0.48 3.06
N ARG A 107 -19.84 0.48 3.73
CA ARG A 107 -21.08 1.12 3.27
C ARG A 107 -20.85 2.35 2.38
N MET A 108 -19.61 2.82 2.27
CA MET A 108 -19.24 4.02 1.50
C MET A 108 -18.80 3.66 0.08
N SER A 109 -18.86 4.58 -0.87
CA SER A 109 -18.22 4.46 -2.18
C SER A 109 -16.70 4.51 -2.07
N SER A 110 -15.97 4.16 -3.13
CA SER A 110 -14.50 4.21 -3.09
C SER A 110 -14.00 5.65 -3.01
N GLU A 111 -14.72 6.57 -3.66
CA GLU A 111 -14.48 8.00 -3.74
C GLU A 111 -14.66 8.65 -2.36
N GLU A 112 -15.76 8.32 -1.66
CA GLU A 112 -16.00 8.79 -0.28
C GLU A 112 -14.92 8.32 0.69
N ILE A 113 -14.41 7.09 0.53
CA ILE A 113 -13.32 6.57 1.36
C ILE A 113 -12.00 7.30 1.06
N ILE A 114 -11.73 7.61 -0.22
CA ILE A 114 -10.56 8.40 -0.64
C ILE A 114 -10.57 9.76 0.04
N GLU A 115 -11.70 10.47 -0.01
CA GLU A 115 -11.86 11.76 0.64
C GLU A 115 -11.75 11.65 2.17
N THR A 116 -12.51 10.74 2.76
CA THR A 116 -12.60 10.58 4.21
C THR A 116 -11.25 10.21 4.82
N LEU A 117 -10.60 9.16 4.33
CA LEU A 117 -9.29 8.76 4.85
C LEU A 117 -8.19 9.71 4.41
N GLY A 118 -8.27 10.29 3.21
CA GLY A 118 -7.28 11.25 2.69
C GLY A 118 -7.28 12.58 3.43
N SER A 119 -8.40 12.97 4.04
CA SER A 119 -8.48 14.15 4.92
C SER A 119 -7.68 13.99 6.22
N LEU A 120 -7.37 12.75 6.62
CA LEU A 120 -6.61 12.48 7.83
C LEU A 120 -5.15 12.88 7.62
N LYS A 121 -4.67 13.76 8.51
CA LYS A 121 -3.27 14.19 8.50
C LYS A 121 -2.35 12.96 8.42
N GLY A 122 -1.40 12.99 7.48
CA GLY A 122 -0.41 11.92 7.26
C GLY A 122 -0.91 10.62 6.65
N ILE A 123 -2.16 10.59 6.18
CA ILE A 123 -2.69 9.52 5.33
C ILE A 123 -2.72 10.03 3.89
N GLY A 124 -1.67 9.70 3.13
CA GLY A 124 -1.60 10.05 1.70
C GLY A 124 -2.30 9.03 0.80
N PRO A 125 -2.43 9.32 -0.52
CA PRO A 125 -3.18 8.49 -1.47
C PRO A 125 -2.78 7.01 -1.50
N LYS A 126 -1.48 6.70 -1.40
CA LYS A 126 -1.00 5.32 -1.31
C LYS A 126 -1.63 4.56 -0.16
N THR A 127 -1.76 5.20 1.00
CA THR A 127 -2.32 4.56 2.19
C THR A 127 -3.80 4.24 1.98
N VAL A 128 -4.56 5.19 1.45
CA VAL A 128 -5.98 5.00 1.19
C VAL A 128 -6.21 3.89 0.15
N HIS A 129 -5.45 3.90 -0.95
CA HIS A 129 -5.53 2.86 -1.97
C HIS A 129 -5.12 1.48 -1.44
N CYS A 130 -4.16 1.41 -0.51
CA CYS A 130 -3.86 0.15 0.18
C CYS A 130 -5.04 -0.34 1.03
N VAL A 131 -5.72 0.55 1.78
CA VAL A 131 -6.90 0.17 2.57
C VAL A 131 -8.03 -0.32 1.67
N LEU A 132 -8.31 0.38 0.58
CA LEU A 132 -9.29 -0.04 -0.43
C LEU A 132 -8.94 -1.42 -1.00
N LEU A 133 -7.71 -1.58 -1.50
CA LEU A 133 -7.28 -2.82 -2.13
C LEU A 133 -7.20 -3.98 -1.15
N PHE A 134 -6.42 -3.86 -0.09
CA PHE A 134 -6.08 -4.99 0.80
C PHE A 134 -7.09 -5.18 1.94
N GLY A 135 -7.62 -4.11 2.51
CA GLY A 135 -8.53 -4.17 3.66
C GLY A 135 -9.99 -4.39 3.26
N LEU A 136 -10.44 -3.68 2.22
CA LEU A 136 -11.84 -3.69 1.78
C LEU A 136 -12.09 -4.59 0.57
N GLY A 137 -11.04 -5.02 -0.13
CA GLY A 137 -11.15 -5.93 -1.26
C GLY A 137 -11.57 -5.25 -2.56
N ARG A 138 -11.52 -3.92 -2.63
CA ARG A 138 -11.94 -3.13 -3.80
C ARG A 138 -10.86 -3.09 -4.86
N ASP A 139 -11.26 -2.83 -6.11
CA ASP A 139 -10.35 -2.73 -7.23
C ASP A 139 -9.69 -1.33 -7.28
N ALA A 140 -8.83 -1.06 -6.31
CA ALA A 140 -8.05 0.17 -6.23
C ALA A 140 -6.57 -0.12 -6.46
N PHE A 141 -5.86 0.80 -7.12
CA PHE A 141 -4.46 0.57 -7.49
C PHE A 141 -3.47 1.47 -6.72
N PRO A 142 -2.89 0.97 -5.61
CA PRO A 142 -1.82 1.68 -4.94
C PRO A 142 -0.54 1.65 -5.78
N VAL A 143 0.03 2.84 -6.02
CA VAL A 143 1.36 3.02 -6.60
C VAL A 143 2.36 3.23 -5.47
N ASP A 144 3.35 2.35 -5.36
CA ASP A 144 4.52 2.54 -4.49
C ASP A 144 5.76 2.92 -5.31
N THR A 145 6.93 2.98 -4.67
CA THR A 145 8.18 3.35 -5.35
C THR A 145 8.63 2.31 -6.40
N HIS A 146 8.24 1.04 -6.25
CA HIS A 146 8.52 0.00 -7.24
C HIS A 146 7.57 0.14 -8.43
N VAL A 147 6.26 0.25 -8.18
CA VAL A 147 5.23 0.41 -9.20
C VAL A 147 5.46 1.70 -9.99
N LEU A 148 5.77 2.82 -9.32
CA LEU A 148 6.06 4.10 -9.99
C LEU A 148 7.24 3.97 -10.94
N ARG A 149 8.37 3.44 -10.45
CA ARG A 149 9.58 3.29 -11.27
C ARG A 149 9.36 2.33 -12.44
N VAL A 150 8.79 1.16 -12.18
CA VAL A 150 8.53 0.16 -13.24
C VAL A 150 7.52 0.71 -14.23
N GLY A 151 6.44 1.33 -13.76
CA GLY A 151 5.41 1.94 -14.60
C GLY A 151 5.98 3.05 -15.49
N LYS A 152 6.92 3.86 -15.00
CA LYS A 152 7.65 4.83 -15.83
C LYS A 152 8.49 4.16 -16.91
N ARG A 153 9.31 3.16 -16.56
CA ARG A 153 10.17 2.44 -17.52
C ARG A 153 9.40 1.65 -18.57
N LEU A 154 8.25 1.08 -18.21
CA LEU A 154 7.35 0.40 -19.16
C LEU A 154 6.46 1.37 -19.95
N GLY A 155 6.53 2.67 -19.66
CA GLY A 155 5.75 3.70 -20.34
C GLY A 155 4.29 3.81 -19.90
N PHE A 156 3.88 3.18 -18.81
CA PHE A 156 2.51 3.30 -18.25
C PHE A 156 2.26 4.67 -17.63
N ILE A 157 3.28 5.19 -16.96
CA ILE A 157 3.23 6.43 -16.18
C ILE A 157 4.19 7.41 -16.84
N PRO A 158 3.74 8.60 -17.27
CA PRO A 158 4.64 9.62 -17.81
C PRO A 158 5.71 10.05 -16.80
N GLU A 159 6.89 10.41 -17.30
CA GLU A 159 8.02 10.82 -16.44
C GLU A 159 7.69 12.01 -15.51
N LYS A 160 6.84 12.93 -15.98
CA LYS A 160 6.41 14.12 -15.22
C LYS A 160 5.34 13.84 -14.16
N VAL A 161 4.74 12.65 -14.14
CA VAL A 161 3.75 12.26 -13.12
C VAL A 161 4.48 11.85 -11.84
N ASP A 162 4.13 12.51 -10.74
CA ASP A 162 4.64 12.19 -9.41
C ASP A 162 3.89 11.01 -8.77
N ALA A 163 4.36 10.56 -7.61
CA ALA A 163 3.77 9.43 -6.90
C ALA A 163 2.31 9.69 -6.48
N GLU A 164 1.97 10.94 -6.17
CA GLU A 164 0.64 11.32 -5.68
C GLU A 164 -0.41 11.21 -6.78
N LYS A 165 -0.08 11.72 -7.97
CA LYS A 165 -0.94 11.68 -9.17
C LYS A 165 -0.94 10.31 -9.85
N ALA A 166 0.10 9.50 -9.66
CA ALA A 166 0.21 8.19 -10.29
C ALA A 166 -0.92 7.22 -9.93
N HIS A 167 -1.51 7.35 -8.74
CA HIS A 167 -2.66 6.54 -8.32
C HIS A 167 -3.87 6.75 -9.24
N ALA A 168 -4.29 8.01 -9.40
CA ALA A 168 -5.39 8.39 -10.26
C ALA A 168 -5.06 8.13 -11.74
N TRP A 169 -3.80 8.31 -12.15
CA TRP A 169 -3.35 8.02 -13.50
C TRP A 169 -3.47 6.53 -13.87
N MET A 170 -3.04 5.65 -12.96
CA MET A 170 -3.06 4.21 -13.20
C MET A 170 -4.46 3.62 -13.11
N ALA A 171 -5.31 4.13 -12.22
CA ALA A 171 -6.65 3.58 -11.96
C ALA A 171 -7.47 3.23 -13.23
N PRO A 172 -7.64 4.12 -14.23
CA PRO A 172 -8.40 3.79 -15.44
C PRO A 172 -7.66 2.86 -16.42
N LEU A 173 -6.36 2.64 -16.24
CA LEU A 173 -5.54 1.79 -17.12
C LEU A 173 -5.51 0.34 -16.65
N VAL A 174 -5.77 0.07 -15.37
CA VAL A 174 -5.74 -1.28 -14.81
C VAL A 174 -6.98 -2.04 -15.26
N PRO A 175 -6.83 -3.28 -15.79
CA PRO A 175 -7.99 -4.10 -16.12
C PRO A 175 -8.80 -4.45 -14.86
N GLU A 176 -10.11 -4.56 -15.03
CA GLU A 176 -11.03 -4.85 -13.92
C GLU A 176 -10.67 -6.17 -13.21
N GLY A 177 -10.65 -6.14 -11.88
CA GLY A 177 -10.31 -7.28 -11.04
C GLY A 177 -8.82 -7.62 -10.99
N LYS A 178 -7.96 -6.88 -11.70
CA LYS A 178 -6.52 -7.14 -11.80
C LYS A 178 -5.66 -6.26 -10.89
N SER A 179 -6.22 -5.31 -10.13
CA SER A 179 -5.39 -4.43 -9.29
C SER A 179 -4.50 -5.19 -8.32
N LEU A 180 -5.02 -6.25 -7.69
CA LEU A 180 -4.24 -7.04 -6.73
C LEU A 180 -3.06 -7.75 -7.39
N SER A 181 -3.32 -8.47 -8.49
CA SER A 181 -2.30 -9.27 -9.17
C SER A 181 -1.24 -8.38 -9.80
N LEU A 182 -1.67 -7.33 -10.51
CA LEU A 182 -0.77 -6.37 -11.13
C LEU A 182 0.10 -5.66 -10.09
N HIS A 183 -0.48 -5.15 -9.00
CA HIS A 183 0.26 -4.44 -7.96
C HIS A 183 1.35 -5.32 -7.33
N LEU A 184 0.98 -6.52 -6.86
CA LEU A 184 1.93 -7.41 -6.18
C LEU A 184 3.01 -7.94 -7.15
N ASN A 185 2.63 -8.25 -8.38
CA ASN A 185 3.59 -8.76 -9.37
C ASN A 185 4.53 -7.67 -9.89
N LEU A 186 4.09 -6.41 -10.02
CA LEU A 186 4.98 -5.29 -10.33
C LEU A 186 6.00 -5.04 -9.21
N ILE A 187 5.58 -5.13 -7.94
CA ILE A 187 6.52 -5.05 -6.81
C ILE A 187 7.53 -6.18 -6.89
N ARG A 188 7.09 -7.43 -7.09
CA ARG A 188 7.97 -8.61 -7.21
C ARG A 188 8.96 -8.45 -8.37
N PHE A 189 8.48 -8.01 -9.53
CA PHE A 189 9.29 -7.73 -10.71
C PHE A 189 10.30 -6.60 -10.46
N GLY A 190 9.86 -5.48 -9.89
CA GLY A 190 10.71 -4.34 -9.57
C GLY A 190 11.77 -4.63 -8.50
N ARG A 191 11.58 -5.67 -7.67
CA ARG A 191 12.59 -6.12 -6.70
C ARG A 191 13.59 -7.09 -7.28
N SER A 192 13.13 -8.01 -8.13
CA SER A 192 13.95 -9.11 -8.64
C SER A 192 14.69 -8.76 -9.93
N VAL A 193 14.00 -8.15 -10.90
CA VAL A 193 14.49 -7.90 -12.26
C VAL A 193 14.69 -6.41 -12.53
N CYS A 194 13.61 -5.61 -12.51
CA CYS A 194 13.65 -4.18 -12.83
C CYS A 194 14.04 -3.33 -11.61
N ARG A 195 15.23 -3.61 -11.06
CA ARG A 195 15.80 -2.98 -9.87
C ARG A 195 16.06 -1.49 -10.10
N ALA A 196 16.09 -0.72 -9.01
CA ALA A 196 16.34 0.73 -9.08
C ALA A 196 17.72 1.02 -9.69
N LYS A 197 18.75 0.35 -9.15
CA LYS A 197 20.12 0.34 -9.69
C LYS A 197 20.38 -0.98 -10.40
N ASN A 198 21.11 -0.94 -11.51
CA ASN A 198 21.52 -2.10 -12.31
C ASN A 198 20.35 -3.08 -12.60
N PRO A 199 19.30 -2.64 -13.32
CA PRO A 199 18.22 -3.54 -13.71
C PRO A 199 18.76 -4.69 -14.55
N GLN A 200 18.22 -5.90 -14.36
CA GLN A 200 18.67 -7.10 -15.05
C GLN A 200 17.98 -7.23 -16.43
N CYS A 201 18.17 -6.24 -17.30
CA CYS A 201 17.48 -6.17 -18.61
C CYS A 201 17.75 -7.39 -19.49
N HIS A 202 18.96 -7.96 -19.42
CA HIS A 202 19.36 -9.15 -20.19
C HIS A 202 18.55 -10.42 -19.89
N ILE A 203 17.86 -10.49 -18.75
CA ILE A 203 16.92 -11.60 -18.41
C ILE A 203 15.47 -11.12 -18.28
N CYS A 204 15.16 -9.91 -18.74
CA CYS A 204 13.85 -9.30 -18.55
C CYS A 204 12.84 -9.86 -19.56
N PHE A 205 11.87 -10.64 -19.09
CA PHE A 205 10.76 -11.17 -19.90
C PHE A 205 9.72 -10.11 -20.32
N LEU A 206 9.94 -8.83 -19.98
CA LEU A 206 9.13 -7.69 -20.40
C LEU A 206 9.95 -6.73 -21.29
N VAL A 207 11.08 -7.18 -21.85
CA VAL A 207 11.96 -6.33 -22.65
C VAL A 207 11.26 -5.76 -23.88
N ASP A 208 10.45 -6.57 -24.57
CA ASP A 208 9.68 -6.15 -25.76
C ASP A 208 8.56 -5.15 -25.41
N GLU A 209 8.16 -5.11 -24.15
CA GLU A 209 7.17 -4.18 -23.62
C GLU A 209 7.83 -2.95 -22.95
N CYS A 210 9.15 -2.89 -22.89
CA CYS A 210 9.87 -1.79 -22.25
C CYS A 210 9.91 -0.55 -23.16
N SER A 211 9.88 0.64 -22.55
CA SER A 211 9.96 1.93 -23.29
C SER A 211 11.29 2.64 -23.09
N LEU A 212 12.28 1.94 -22.52
CA LEU A 212 13.67 2.36 -22.37
C LEU A 212 14.58 1.55 -23.28
#